data_AF-A0A1L9RXF6-F1
#
_entry.id   AF-A0A1L9RXF6-F1
#
_cell.length_a   1.000
_cell.length_b   1.000
_cell.length_c   1.000
_cell.angle_alpha   90.00
_cell.angle_beta   90.00
_cell.angle_gamma   90.00
#
_symmetry.space_group_name_H-M   'P 1'
#
loop_
_entity.id
_entity.type
_entity.pdbx_description
1 polymer ?
#
loop_
_entity_poly.entity_id
_entity_poly.type
_entity_poly.pdbx_seq_one_letter_code
_entity_poly.pdbx_strand_id
1 'polypeptide(L)'
;MNRWLVGGAGEVQAVIITKWTEIGNTKEVTGSIELYTLARDGTPRLSQREVCTMISGVLVRLADYNQEVFPIPAGTGPGAQRIRLTRRMLFGKGLSPGRNPRDVFGLDVDNLRVHARESLARMNLRPAT
;
A
#
# COMPACT_ATOMS: atom_id res chain seq x y z
N MET A 1 6.28 -12.20 -6.96
CA MET A 1 6.51 -12.10 -5.50
C MET A 1 7.60 -13.01 -4.97
N ASN A 2 7.60 -14.29 -5.35
CA ASN A 2 8.55 -15.29 -4.84
C ASN A 2 10.03 -14.87 -4.96
N ARG A 3 10.44 -14.26 -6.08
CA ARG A 3 11.84 -13.82 -6.26
C ARG A 3 12.30 -12.81 -5.21
N TRP A 4 11.43 -11.88 -4.82
CA TRP A 4 11.77 -10.85 -3.83
C TRP A 4 11.65 -11.37 -2.40
N LEU A 5 10.48 -11.89 -2.02
CA LEU A 5 10.24 -12.27 -0.63
C LEU A 5 10.86 -13.62 -0.23
N VAL A 6 10.80 -14.63 -1.11
CA VAL A 6 11.42 -15.95 -0.84
C VAL A 6 12.88 -15.94 -1.28
N GLY A 7 13.16 -15.46 -2.50
CA GLY A 7 14.51 -15.36 -3.04
C GLY A 7 15.40 -14.35 -2.33
N GLY A 8 14.82 -13.39 -1.60
CA GLY A 8 15.54 -12.48 -0.72
C GLY A 8 16.08 -13.13 0.56
N ALA A 9 15.90 -14.45 0.75
CA ALA A 9 16.51 -15.26 1.81
C ALA A 9 16.32 -14.72 3.24
N GLY A 10 15.22 -14.01 3.49
CA GLY A 10 14.93 -13.39 4.79
C GLY A 10 15.54 -12.00 5.00
N GLU A 11 16.20 -11.42 4.00
CA GLU A 11 16.64 -10.02 4.02
C GLU A 11 15.52 -9.07 3.56
N VAL A 12 14.65 -9.53 2.67
CA VAL A 12 13.46 -8.78 2.24
C VAL A 12 12.24 -9.24 3.04
N GLN A 13 11.74 -8.39 3.92
CA GLN A 13 10.64 -8.71 4.83
C GLN A 13 9.27 -8.20 4.35
N ALA A 14 9.28 -7.15 3.55
CA ALA A 14 8.09 -6.53 2.99
C ALA A 14 8.43 -5.91 1.64
N VAL A 15 7.44 -5.86 0.75
CA VAL A 15 7.57 -5.22 -0.56
C VAL A 15 6.31 -4.43 -0.82
N ILE A 16 6.49 -3.17 -1.16
CA ILE A 16 5.42 -2.28 -1.58
C ILE A 16 5.47 -2.17 -3.10
N ILE A 17 4.33 -2.37 -3.76
CA ILE A 17 4.20 -2.21 -5.20
C ILE A 17 3.19 -1.11 -5.46
N THR A 18 3.59 -0.09 -6.21
CA THR A 18 2.68 0.88 -6.81
C THR A 18 2.41 0.48 -8.26
N LYS A 19 1.14 0.46 -8.64
CA LYS A 19 0.68 0.13 -9.99
C LYS A 19 -0.01 1.35 -10.56
N TRP A 20 0.33 1.70 -11.80
CA TRP A 20 -0.22 2.85 -12.49
C TRP A 20 -0.67 2.42 -13.88
N THR A 21 -1.87 2.82 -14.29
CA THR A 21 -2.47 2.43 -15.57
C THR A 21 -3.12 3.64 -16.21
N GLU A 22 -2.66 4.02 -17.41
CA GLU A 22 -3.31 5.04 -18.24
C GLU A 22 -4.67 4.55 -18.73
N ILE A 23 -5.68 5.41 -18.69
CA ILE A 23 -7.05 5.09 -19.10
C ILE A 23 -7.14 5.28 -20.62
N GLY A 24 -7.05 4.19 -21.37
CA GLY A 24 -7.19 4.21 -22.83
C GLY A 24 -6.24 5.22 -23.49
N ASN A 25 -6.78 6.07 -24.38
CA ASN A 25 -6.04 7.16 -25.01
C ASN A 25 -6.25 8.51 -24.30
N THR A 26 -6.71 8.51 -23.05
CA THR A 26 -6.79 9.73 -22.24
C THR A 26 -5.45 10.02 -21.60
N LYS A 27 -5.24 11.24 -21.10
CA LYS A 27 -4.07 11.54 -20.25
C LYS A 27 -4.28 11.16 -18.79
N GLU A 28 -5.32 10.39 -18.46
CA GLU A 28 -5.67 10.06 -17.08
C GLU A 28 -5.06 8.74 -16.64
N VAL A 29 -4.65 8.67 -15.38
CA VAL A 29 -3.99 7.51 -14.79
C VAL A 29 -4.69 7.08 -13.52
N THR A 30 -5.11 5.82 -13.48
CA THR A 30 -5.48 5.13 -12.24
C THR A 30 -4.24 4.62 -11.52
N GLY A 31 -4.33 4.52 -10.20
CA GLY A 31 -3.21 4.09 -9.37
C GLY A 31 -3.66 3.22 -8.22
N SER A 32 -2.88 2.19 -7.90
CA SER A 32 -3.07 1.40 -6.68
C SER A 32 -1.75 1.10 -5.98
N ILE A 33 -1.83 0.80 -4.69
CA ILE A 33 -0.70 0.37 -3.87
C ILE A 33 -1.03 -0.91 -3.12
N GLU A 34 -0.04 -1.81 -3.09
CA GLU A 34 -0.13 -3.14 -2.50
C GLU A 34 1.07 -3.38 -1.59
N LEU A 35 0.83 -3.97 -0.41
CA LEU A 35 1.88 -4.43 0.51
C LEU A 35 1.89 -5.94 0.55
N TYR A 36 3.01 -6.55 0.19
CA TYR A 36 3.24 -7.98 0.33
C TYR A 36 4.23 -8.29 1.43
N THR A 37 3.97 -9.37 2.16
CA THR A 37 4.83 -9.90 3.23
C THR A 37 4.87 -11.42 3.17
N LEU A 38 5.75 -12.06 3.96
CA LEU A 38 5.68 -13.50 4.16
C LEU A 38 4.67 -13.85 5.26
N ALA A 39 3.85 -14.87 5.00
CA ALA A 39 3.10 -15.56 6.04
C ALA A 39 4.05 -16.38 6.94
N ARG A 40 3.51 -16.94 8.04
CA ARG A 40 4.32 -17.72 8.99
C ARG A 40 4.95 -18.97 8.37
N ASP A 41 4.30 -19.53 7.36
CA ASP A 41 4.73 -20.69 6.59
C ASP A 41 5.76 -20.34 5.50
N GLY A 42 6.15 -19.06 5.37
CA GLY A 42 7.07 -18.61 4.32
C GLY A 42 6.42 -18.35 2.96
N THR A 43 5.09 -18.43 2.86
CA THR A 43 4.38 -18.13 1.61
C THR A 43 4.20 -16.61 1.46
N PRO A 44 4.54 -16.01 0.29
CA PRO A 44 4.19 -14.62 0.01
C PRO A 44 2.69 -14.38 0.06
N ARG A 45 2.27 -13.37 0.81
CA ARG A 45 0.88 -12.95 0.93
C ARG A 45 0.72 -11.45 0.71
N LEU A 46 -0.42 -11.05 0.17
CA LEU A 46 -0.85 -9.67 0.21
C LEU A 46 -1.30 -9.35 1.65
N SER A 47 -0.61 -8.40 2.30
CA SER A 47 -0.72 -8.15 3.74
C SER A 47 -1.65 -6.99 4.09
N GLN A 48 -1.89 -6.06 3.17
CA GLN A 48 -2.80 -4.95 3.40
C GLN A 48 -3.61 -4.62 2.14
N ARG A 49 -4.92 -4.64 2.33
CA ARG A 49 -5.96 -4.48 1.32
C ARG A 49 -7.20 -3.95 2.07
N GLU A 50 -7.48 -2.63 2.10
CA GLU A 50 -8.53 -2.04 2.96
C GLU A 50 -9.72 -1.48 2.16
N VAL A 51 -10.94 -1.96 2.45
CA VAL A 51 -12.22 -1.27 2.19
C VAL A 51 -13.08 -1.24 3.42
N CYS A 52 -13.70 -0.09 3.63
CA CYS A 52 -14.88 0.05 4.44
C CYS A 52 -16.10 0.01 3.52
N THR A 53 -16.98 -0.96 3.73
CA THR A 53 -18.33 -0.91 3.14
C THR A 53 -19.33 -0.57 4.23
N MET A 54 -20.44 0.06 3.84
CA MET A 54 -21.56 0.29 4.74
C MET A 54 -22.44 -0.96 4.75
N ILE A 55 -22.47 -1.69 5.86
CA ILE A 55 -23.48 -2.74 6.09
C ILE A 55 -24.47 -2.15 7.08
N SER A 56 -25.70 -1.92 6.64
CA SER A 56 -26.80 -1.45 7.51
C SER A 56 -26.46 -0.18 8.31
N GLY A 57 -25.77 0.79 7.71
CA GLY A 57 -25.37 2.03 8.37
C GLY A 57 -24.10 1.94 9.23
N VAL A 58 -23.49 0.76 9.33
CA VAL A 58 -22.23 0.53 10.06
C VAL A 58 -21.09 0.35 9.07
N LEU A 59 -19.97 1.05 9.30
CA LEU A 59 -18.71 0.82 8.58
C LEU A 59 -18.18 -0.56 8.97
N VAL A 60 -18.30 -1.53 8.07
CA VAL A 60 -17.73 -2.88 8.23
C VAL A 60 -16.51 -3.01 7.34
N ARG A 61 -15.38 -3.38 7.95
CA ARG A 61 -14.13 -3.73 7.25
C ARG A 61 -14.24 -5.15 6.73
N LEU A 62 -14.56 -5.30 5.45
CA LEU A 62 -14.47 -6.58 4.76
C LEU A 62 -13.15 -6.59 4.00
N ALA A 63 -12.30 -7.57 4.31
CA ALA A 63 -11.04 -7.78 3.63
C ALA A 63 -11.33 -8.01 2.14
N ASP A 64 -10.94 -7.07 1.26
CA ASP A 64 -10.57 -7.25 -0.15
C ASP A 64 -10.58 -5.96 -1.05
N TYR A 65 -9.94 -4.80 -0.76
CA TYR A 65 -9.45 -3.90 -1.89
C TYR A 65 -8.01 -3.35 -1.86
N ASN A 66 -7.42 -3.30 -3.06
CA ASN A 66 -6.34 -2.39 -3.45
C ASN A 66 -6.51 -1.01 -2.79
N GLN A 67 -5.45 -0.47 -2.19
CA GLN A 67 -5.50 0.95 -1.83
C GLN A 67 -5.40 1.75 -3.11
N GLU A 68 -6.54 2.23 -3.59
CA GLU A 68 -6.57 3.13 -4.75
C GLU A 68 -5.89 4.44 -4.36
N VAL A 69 -4.85 4.77 -5.11
CA VAL A 69 -4.17 6.06 -5.05
C VAL A 69 -4.97 7.05 -5.88
N PHE A 70 -5.37 6.66 -7.10
CA PHE A 70 -6.30 7.38 -7.97
C PHE A 70 -7.29 6.43 -8.66
N PRO A 71 -8.59 6.79 -8.74
CA PRO A 71 -9.20 7.96 -8.08
C PRO A 71 -9.15 7.85 -6.55
N ILE A 72 -9.45 8.95 -5.84
CA ILE A 72 -9.54 8.89 -4.37
C ILE A 72 -10.89 8.25 -4.03
N PRO A 73 -10.94 7.14 -3.27
CA PRO A 73 -12.21 6.51 -2.94
C PRO A 73 -13.14 7.48 -2.20
N ALA A 74 -14.42 7.49 -2.58
CA ALA A 74 -15.42 8.38 -1.98
C ALA A 74 -15.49 8.21 -0.46
N GLY A 75 -15.63 9.32 0.27
CA GLY A 75 -15.67 9.32 1.73
C GLY A 75 -14.31 9.14 2.42
N THR A 76 -13.21 9.07 1.67
CA THR A 76 -11.86 9.03 2.25
C THR A 76 -11.48 10.41 2.78
N GLY A 77 -11.39 10.55 4.10
CA GLY A 77 -10.83 11.73 4.74
C GLY A 77 -9.29 11.77 4.72
N PRO A 78 -8.66 12.92 5.00
CA PRO A 78 -7.20 13.05 5.03
C PRO A 78 -6.55 12.05 6.00
N GLY A 79 -5.49 11.39 5.54
CA GLY A 79 -4.72 10.41 6.30
C GLY A 79 -5.46 9.12 6.63
N ALA A 80 -6.65 8.89 6.08
CA ALA A 80 -7.44 7.69 6.34
C ALA A 80 -6.83 6.43 5.70
N GLN A 81 -6.21 6.56 4.52
CA GLN A 81 -5.53 5.47 3.85
C GLN A 81 -4.04 5.46 4.21
N ARG A 82 -3.58 4.34 4.79
CA ARG A 82 -2.19 4.17 5.20
C ARG A 82 -1.68 2.78 4.87
N ILE A 83 -0.44 2.67 4.41
CA ILE A 83 0.28 1.40 4.42
C ILE A 83 0.92 1.20 5.80
N ARG A 84 0.59 0.10 6.46
CA ARG A 84 1.01 -0.21 7.84
C ARG A 84 2.16 -1.22 7.79
N LEU A 85 3.35 -0.74 8.10
CA LEU A 85 4.55 -1.57 8.23
C LEU A 85 4.87 -1.76 9.70
N THR A 86 5.19 -2.98 10.11
CA THR A 86 5.75 -3.19 11.46
C THR A 86 7.25 -2.88 11.47
N ARG A 87 7.80 -2.57 12.64
CA ARG A 87 9.24 -2.43 12.82
C ARG A 87 10.00 -3.66 12.33
N ARG A 88 9.49 -4.87 12.61
CA ARG A 88 10.05 -6.12 12.10
C ARG A 88 10.10 -6.16 10.57
N MET A 89 9.09 -5.61 9.88
CA MET A 89 9.08 -5.57 8.42
C MET A 89 10.12 -4.60 7.85
N LEU A 90 10.48 -3.54 8.58
CA LEU A 90 11.48 -2.58 8.12
C LEU A 90 12.91 -3.02 8.40
N PHE A 91 13.14 -3.63 9.57
CA PHE A 91 14.49 -3.89 10.07
C PHE A 91 14.84 -5.38 10.20
N GLY A 92 13.88 -6.28 9.95
CA GLY A 92 14.10 -7.72 9.99
C GLY A 92 14.71 -8.20 11.31
N LYS A 93 15.87 -8.86 11.20
CA LYS A 93 16.66 -9.33 12.35
C LYS A 93 17.54 -8.25 12.98
N GLY A 94 17.78 -7.14 12.28
CA GLY A 94 18.60 -6.01 12.74
C GLY A 94 17.90 -5.08 13.75
N LEU A 95 16.95 -5.61 14.51
CA LEU A 95 16.23 -4.82 15.53
C LEU A 95 17.16 -4.54 16.71
N SER A 96 17.31 -3.26 17.07
CA SER A 96 18.04 -2.88 18.27
C SER A 96 17.39 -3.48 19.53
N PRO A 97 18.19 -3.91 20.53
CA PRO A 97 17.68 -4.44 21.79
C PRO A 97 16.66 -3.49 22.44
N GLY A 98 15.62 -4.07 23.06
CA GLY A 98 14.58 -3.31 23.77
C GLY A 98 13.52 -2.65 22.88
N ARG A 99 13.62 -2.72 21.54
CA ARG A 99 12.59 -2.18 20.63
C ARG A 99 11.50 -3.20 20.36
N ASN A 100 10.25 -2.76 20.42
CA ASN A 100 9.10 -3.62 20.12
C ASN A 100 9.03 -3.90 18.60
N PRO A 101 9.14 -5.17 18.17
CA PRO A 101 9.07 -5.53 16.75
C PRO A 101 7.72 -5.22 16.11
N ARG A 102 6.67 -5.02 16.91
CA ARG A 102 5.29 -4.77 16.48
C ARG A 102 4.92 -3.29 16.35
N ASP A 103 5.84 -2.36 16.64
CA ASP A 103 5.57 -0.93 16.41
C ASP A 103 5.15 -0.72 14.95
N VAL A 104 4.05 0.01 14.74
CA VAL A 104 3.49 0.25 13.41
C VAL A 104 3.90 1.62 12.90
N PHE A 105 4.50 1.64 11.72
CA PHE A 105 4.77 2.81 10.92
C PHE A 105 3.70 2.92 9.84
N GLY A 106 2.88 3.97 9.91
CA GLY A 106 1.90 4.27 8.88
C GLY A 106 2.51 5.16 7.81
N LEU A 107 2.62 4.65 6.59
CA LEU A 107 2.94 5.46 5.42
C LEU A 107 1.63 6.04 4.88
N ASP A 108 1.53 7.36 4.85
CA ASP A 108 0.33 8.06 4.41
C ASP A 108 0.20 7.99 2.88
N VAL A 109 -0.95 7.51 2.39
CA VAL A 109 -1.23 7.46 0.95
C VAL A 109 -1.46 8.87 0.39
N ASP A 110 -1.86 9.85 1.20
CA ASP A 110 -2.01 11.23 0.74
C ASP A 110 -0.68 11.86 0.32
N ASN A 111 0.40 11.58 1.06
CA ASN A 111 1.74 12.02 0.66
C ASN A 111 2.17 11.37 -0.65
N LEU A 112 1.84 10.08 -0.85
CA LEU A 112 2.08 9.41 -2.13
C LEU A 112 1.30 10.08 -3.27
N ARG A 113 0.04 10.48 -3.05
CA ARG A 113 -0.77 11.18 -4.06
C ARG A 113 -0.16 12.51 -4.48
N VAL A 114 0.43 13.26 -3.54
CA VAL A 114 1.11 14.53 -3.84
C VAL A 114 2.27 14.29 -4.79
N HIS A 115 3.19 13.39 -4.43
CA HIS A 115 4.35 13.08 -5.28
C HIS A 115 3.97 12.42 -6.61
N ALA A 116 2.91 11.59 -6.61
CA ALA A 116 2.40 10.99 -7.83
C ALA A 116 1.83 12.03 -8.79
N ARG A 117 1.05 13.02 -8.30
CA ARG A 117 0.55 14.14 -9.11
C ARG A 117 1.67 14.89 -9.82
N GLU A 118 2.69 15.27 -9.07
CA GLU A 118 3.85 15.98 -9.63
C GLU A 118 4.57 15.16 -10.69
N SER A 119 4.74 13.85 -10.44
CA SER A 119 5.39 12.94 -11.38
C SER A 119 4.56 12.73 -12.64
N LEU A 120 3.26 12.53 -12.52
CA LEU A 120 2.33 12.41 -13.64
C LEU A 120 2.33 13.70 -14.50
N ALA A 121 2.28 14.87 -13.86
CA ALA A 121 2.29 16.15 -14.56
C ALA A 121 3.55 16.34 -15.42
N ARG A 122 4.73 15.94 -14.91
CA ARG A 122 5.99 15.95 -15.68
C ARG A 122 5.97 15.04 -16.92
N MET A 123 5.08 14.06 -16.97
CA MET A 123 4.87 13.15 -18.10
C MET A 123 3.69 13.59 -19.00
N ASN A 124 3.12 14.78 -18.78
CA ASN A 124 1.89 15.25 -19.42
C ASN A 124 0.67 14.32 -19.16
N LEU A 125 0.66 13.66 -18.00
CA LEU A 125 -0.43 12.83 -17.50
C LEU A 125 -1.10 13.53 -16.31
N ARG A 126 -2.33 13.13 -15.99
CA ARG A 126 -3.10 13.61 -14.85
C ARG A 126 -3.73 12.44 -14.09
N PRO A 127 -4.01 12.58 -12.78
CA PRO A 127 -4.75 11.58 -12.04
C PRO A 127 -6.15 11.35 -12.62
N ALA A 128 -6.62 10.10 -12.58
CA ALA A 128 -8.04 9.80 -12.71
C ALA A 128 -8.82 10.42 -11.54
N THR A 129 -10.02 10.90 -11.82
CA THR A 129 -10.92 11.56 -10.87
C THR A 129 -11.98 10.63 -10.32
#